data_AF-A5PLM3-F1
#
_entry.id   AF-A5PLM3-F1
#
_cell.length_a   1.000
_cell.length_b   1.000
_cell.length_c   1.000
_cell.angle_alpha   90.00
_cell.angle_beta   90.00
_cell.angle_gamma   90.00
#
_symmetry.space_group_name_H-M   'P 1'
#
loop_
_entity.id
_entity.type
_entity.pdbx_description
1 polymer ?
#
loop_
_entity_poly.entity_id
_entity_poly.type
_entity_poly.pdbx_seq_one_letter_code
_entity_poly.pdbx_strand_id
1 'polypeptide(L)'
;MMDVSGVGFPSKVPWKKMSAEELENQYCPSRWVVRLGAEEALRTYSQIGIEATTRARATRKSLLHVPYGDGEGEKVDIYFPDESSEALPFFLFFHGGYWQSGR
;
A
#
# COMPACT_ATOMS: atom_id res chain seq x y z
N MET A 1 31.07 34.48 12.11
CA MET A 1 31.21 33.03 11.89
C MET A 1 30.75 32.36 13.17
N MET A 2 29.50 31.91 13.23
CA MET A 2 28.97 31.25 14.43
C MET A 2 29.35 29.78 14.36
N ASP A 3 30.08 29.32 15.36
CA ASP A 3 30.47 27.94 15.55
C ASP A 3 29.22 27.11 15.91
N VAL A 4 28.83 26.21 15.01
CA VAL A 4 27.73 25.26 15.22
C VAL A 4 28.33 23.92 15.63
N SER A 5 29.09 23.92 16.73
CA SER A 5 29.74 22.72 17.29
C SER A 5 28.90 21.99 18.34
N GLY A 6 27.62 22.38 18.53
CA GLY A 6 26.80 21.93 19.67
C GLY A 6 25.70 20.89 19.40
N VAL A 7 25.45 20.47 18.15
CA VAL A 7 24.39 19.49 17.87
C VAL A 7 25.01 18.10 17.81
N GLY A 8 25.17 17.47 18.98
CA GLY A 8 25.58 16.08 19.06
C GLY A 8 24.60 15.20 18.30
N PHE A 9 25.01 14.65 17.16
CA PHE A 9 24.25 13.61 16.49
C PHE A 9 24.08 12.44 17.47
N PRO A 10 22.87 11.95 17.73
CA PRO A 10 22.68 10.83 18.63
C PRO A 10 23.54 9.65 18.16
N SER A 11 24.39 9.15 19.05
CA SER A 11 25.49 8.21 18.74
C SER A 11 25.04 6.85 18.18
N LYS A 12 23.74 6.56 18.13
CA LYS A 12 23.11 5.48 17.37
C LYS A 12 21.72 5.91 16.91
N VAL A 13 21.37 5.58 15.66
CA VAL A 13 20.00 5.77 15.14
C VAL A 13 18.98 5.06 16.05
N PRO A 14 17.85 5.70 16.42
CA PRO A 14 16.97 5.25 17.50
C PRO A 14 16.50 3.79 17.40
N TRP A 15 16.25 3.30 16.17
CA TRP A 15 15.76 1.94 15.94
C TRP A 15 16.76 0.85 16.29
N LYS A 16 18.08 1.12 16.25
CA LYS A 16 19.12 0.13 16.61
C LYS A 16 19.15 -0.22 18.10
N LYS A 17 18.44 0.54 18.93
CA LYS A 17 18.29 0.28 20.37
C LYS A 17 16.94 -0.36 20.73
N MET A 18 16.02 -0.46 19.76
CA MET A 18 14.71 -1.06 19.99
C MET A 18 14.84 -2.58 20.12
N SER A 19 13.96 -3.18 20.93
CA SER A 19 13.81 -4.63 20.96
C SER A 19 13.19 -5.13 19.63
N ALA A 20 13.29 -6.43 19.37
CA ALA A 20 12.63 -7.03 18.20
C ALA A 20 11.10 -6.83 18.23
N GLU A 21 10.49 -6.94 19.41
CA GLU A 21 9.05 -6.68 19.61
C GLU A 21 8.67 -5.23 19.30
N GLU A 22 9.49 -4.28 19.74
CA GLU A 22 9.23 -2.86 19.46
C GLU A 22 9.39 -2.58 17.96
N LEU A 23 10.40 -3.16 17.31
CA LEU A 23 10.54 -3.05 15.86
C LEU A 23 9.33 -3.65 15.12
N GLU A 24 8.84 -4.81 15.54
CA GLU A 24 7.62 -5.41 14.99
C GLU A 24 6.42 -4.45 15.12
N ASN A 25 6.27 -3.80 16.29
CA ASN A 25 5.23 -2.79 16.49
C ASN A 25 5.37 -1.61 15.52
N GLN A 26 6.58 -1.08 15.34
CA GLN A 26 6.86 0.06 14.45
C GLN A 26 6.61 -0.28 12.97
N TYR A 27 6.86 -1.52 12.56
CA TYR A 27 6.64 -2.00 11.19
C TYR A 27 5.24 -2.56 10.92
N CYS A 28 4.33 -2.47 11.89
CA CYS A 28 2.95 -2.94 11.77
C CYS A 28 1.96 -1.75 11.71
N PRO A 29 1.71 -1.14 10.52
CA PRO A 29 0.86 0.04 10.37
C PRO A 29 -0.54 -0.09 11.01
N SER A 30 -1.11 -1.30 11.07
CA SER A 30 -2.41 -1.54 11.70
C SER A 30 -2.41 -1.19 13.20
N ARG A 31 -1.27 -1.31 13.89
CA ARG A 31 -1.12 -0.92 15.31
C ARG A 31 -1.13 0.59 15.54
N TRP A 32 -1.00 1.39 14.47
CA TRP A 32 -0.96 2.85 14.52
C TRP A 32 -2.24 3.52 14.02
N VAL A 33 -3.24 2.73 13.61
CA VAL A 33 -4.54 3.26 13.21
C VAL A 33 -5.30 3.77 14.44
N VAL A 34 -5.70 5.04 14.43
CA VAL A 34 -6.45 5.67 15.54
C VAL A 34 -7.97 5.45 15.48
N ARG A 35 -8.47 5.00 14.33
CA ARG A 35 -9.92 4.88 14.08
C ARG A 35 -10.53 3.59 14.62
N LEU A 36 -9.77 2.49 14.61
CA LEU A 36 -10.19 1.13 14.91
C LEU A 36 -9.03 0.39 15.55
N GLY A 37 -9.31 -0.71 16.28
CA GLY A 37 -8.25 -1.62 16.73
C GLY A 37 -7.55 -2.30 15.56
N ALA A 38 -6.29 -2.71 15.73
CA ALA A 38 -5.43 -3.21 14.64
C ALA A 38 -6.08 -4.33 13.80
N GLU A 39 -6.62 -5.36 14.44
CA GLU A 39 -7.29 -6.49 13.77
C GLU A 39 -8.55 -6.06 13.02
N GLU A 40 -9.34 -5.18 13.63
CA GLU A 40 -10.55 -4.64 13.00
C GLU A 40 -10.20 -3.74 11.82
N ALA A 41 -9.14 -2.92 11.93
CA ALA A 41 -8.65 -2.10 10.82
C ALA A 41 -8.25 -2.96 9.62
N LEU A 42 -7.55 -4.09 9.84
CA LEU A 42 -7.18 -5.03 8.78
C LEU A 42 -8.41 -5.68 8.13
N ARG A 43 -9.34 -6.18 8.95
CA ARG A 43 -10.59 -6.79 8.47
C ARG A 43 -11.40 -5.81 7.63
N THR A 44 -11.61 -4.60 8.15
CA THR A 44 -12.38 -3.55 7.47
C THR A 44 -11.69 -3.12 6.17
N TYR A 45 -10.37 -2.95 6.17
CA TYR A 45 -9.61 -2.63 4.95
C TYR A 45 -9.82 -3.68 3.86
N SER A 46 -9.67 -4.97 4.21
CA SER A 46 -9.86 -6.08 3.27
C SER A 46 -11.28 -6.11 2.72
N GLN A 47 -12.28 -6.00 3.60
CA GLN A 47 -13.69 -6.04 3.20
C GLN A 47 -14.05 -4.88 2.26
N ILE A 48 -13.64 -3.65 2.60
CA ILE A 48 -13.87 -2.48 1.72
C ILE A 48 -13.18 -2.66 0.38
N GLY A 49 -11.94 -3.17 0.37
CA GLY A 49 -11.19 -3.43 -0.86
C GLY A 49 -11.90 -4.42 -1.79
N ILE A 50 -12.40 -5.54 -1.23
CA ILE A 50 -13.15 -6.57 -1.97
C ILE A 50 -14.45 -5.99 -2.53
N GLU A 51 -15.22 -5.28 -1.71
CA GLU A 51 -16.50 -4.68 -2.12
C GLU A 51 -16.30 -3.61 -3.21
N ALA A 52 -15.29 -2.74 -3.05
CA ALA A 52 -14.96 -1.72 -4.03
C ALA A 52 -14.49 -2.32 -5.36
N THR A 53 -13.63 -3.34 -5.32
CA THR A 53 -13.12 -4.03 -6.52
C THR A 53 -14.25 -4.77 -7.23
N THR A 54 -15.10 -5.48 -6.49
CA THR A 54 -16.28 -6.18 -7.05
C THR A 54 -17.20 -5.20 -7.76
N ARG A 55 -17.50 -4.06 -7.12
CA ARG A 55 -18.32 -3.01 -7.70
C ARG A 55 -17.68 -2.42 -8.95
N ALA A 56 -16.38 -2.10 -8.91
CA ALA A 56 -15.67 -1.55 -10.07
C ALA A 56 -15.69 -2.50 -11.27
N ARG A 57 -15.48 -3.81 -11.05
CA ARG A 57 -15.57 -4.82 -12.10
C ARG A 57 -16.98 -4.96 -12.67
N ALA A 58 -18.02 -4.79 -11.85
CA ALA A 58 -19.41 -4.88 -12.28
C ALA A 58 -19.90 -3.64 -13.04
N THR A 59 -19.34 -2.46 -12.76
CA THR A 59 -19.86 -1.18 -13.29
C THR A 59 -18.97 -0.51 -14.31
N ARG A 60 -17.69 -0.87 -14.41
CA ARG A 60 -16.72 -0.25 -15.34
C ARG A 60 -16.37 -1.20 -16.47
N LYS A 61 -16.18 -0.63 -17.66
CA LYS A 61 -15.53 -1.33 -18.76
C LYS A 61 -14.11 -1.70 -18.32
N SER A 62 -13.79 -2.98 -18.36
CA SER A 62 -12.50 -3.49 -17.87
C SER A 62 -12.00 -4.68 -18.69
N LEU A 63 -10.68 -4.84 -18.72
CA LEU A 63 -9.99 -6.06 -19.12
C LEU A 63 -9.30 -6.61 -17.88
N LEU A 64 -9.72 -7.78 -17.43
CA LEU A 64 -9.21 -8.40 -16.21
C LEU A 64 -8.13 -9.43 -16.54
N HIS A 65 -7.19 -9.59 -15.63
CA HIS A 65 -6.15 -10.63 -15.69
C HIS A 65 -5.29 -10.59 -16.96
N VAL A 66 -4.98 -9.39 -17.47
CA VAL A 66 -4.11 -9.21 -18.64
C VAL A 66 -2.68 -9.59 -18.24
N PRO A 67 -2.07 -10.62 -18.84
CA PRO A 67 -0.72 -11.04 -18.49
C PRO A 67 0.32 -10.03 -19.00
N TYR A 68 1.33 -9.74 -18.18
CA TYR A 68 2.53 -9.01 -18.60
C TYR A 68 3.82 -9.85 -18.47
N GLY A 69 3.70 -11.05 -17.90
CA GLY A 69 4.77 -12.03 -17.74
C GLY A 69 4.19 -13.43 -17.54
N ASP A 70 5.06 -14.39 -17.22
CA ASP A 70 4.74 -15.82 -17.13
C ASP A 70 4.34 -16.28 -15.72
N GLY A 71 4.59 -15.45 -14.70
CA GLY A 71 4.26 -15.73 -13.32
C GLY A 71 2.76 -15.66 -13.02
N GLU A 72 2.29 -16.47 -12.06
CA GLU A 72 0.87 -16.53 -11.67
C GLU A 72 0.26 -15.16 -11.32
N GLY A 73 1.04 -14.32 -10.63
CA GLY A 73 0.68 -12.96 -10.22
C GLY A 73 1.11 -11.84 -11.19
N GLU A 74 1.71 -12.19 -12.33
CA GLU A 74 2.19 -11.21 -13.33
C GLU A 74 1.05 -10.77 -14.26
N LYS A 75 0.01 -10.21 -13.65
CA LYS A 75 -1.23 -9.79 -14.31
C LYS A 75 -1.63 -8.39 -13.87
N VAL A 76 -2.31 -7.67 -14.77
CA VAL A 76 -2.92 -6.37 -14.49
C VAL A 76 -4.40 -6.37 -14.88
N ASP A 77 -5.19 -5.63 -14.11
CA ASP A 77 -6.56 -5.29 -14.48
C ASP A 77 -6.54 -3.87 -15.07
N ILE A 78 -7.13 -3.69 -16.25
CA ILE A 78 -7.19 -2.41 -16.96
C ILE A 78 -8.63 -1.89 -16.89
N TYR A 79 -8.83 -0.72 -16.31
CA TYR A 79 -10.13 -0.05 -16.22
C TYR A 79 -10.16 1.12 -17.20
N PHE A 80 -11.22 1.18 -18.01
CA PHE A 80 -11.38 2.21 -19.03
C PHE A 80 -12.35 3.30 -18.54
N PRO A 81 -12.13 4.57 -18.94
CA PRO A 81 -13.13 5.60 -18.72
C PRO A 81 -14.38 5.34 -19.56
N ASP A 82 -15.48 5.97 -19.16
CA ASP A 82 -16.77 5.79 -19.82
C ASP A 82 -16.78 6.43 -21.23
N GLU A 83 -16.05 7.54 -21.40
CA GLU A 83 -15.89 8.25 -22.68
C GLU A 83 -14.46 8.12 -23.21
N SER A 84 -14.32 7.85 -24.51
CA SER A 84 -13.03 7.81 -25.18
C SER A 84 -12.56 9.21 -25.55
N SER A 85 -11.39 9.62 -25.04
CA SER A 85 -10.65 10.80 -25.52
C SER A 85 -9.36 10.35 -26.21
N GLU A 86 -8.90 11.11 -27.21
CA GLU A 86 -7.70 10.76 -28.01
C GLU A 86 -6.40 10.71 -27.19
N ALA A 87 -6.37 11.36 -26.02
CA ALA A 87 -5.24 11.29 -25.09
C ALA A 87 -5.75 11.24 -23.65
N LEU A 88 -5.81 10.04 -23.08
CA LEU A 88 -6.16 9.83 -21.68
C LEU A 88 -4.88 9.69 -20.85
N PRO A 89 -4.76 10.37 -19.69
CA PRO A 89 -3.67 10.10 -18.76
C PRO A 89 -3.76 8.64 -18.30
N PHE A 90 -2.63 7.92 -18.38
CA PHE A 90 -2.54 6.56 -17.86
C PHE A 90 -2.19 6.59 -16.37
N PHE A 91 -3.04 6.00 -15.54
CA PHE A 91 -2.81 5.86 -14.12
C PHE A 91 -2.47 4.40 -13.79
N LEU A 92 -1.29 4.18 -13.21
CA LEU A 92 -0.84 2.87 -12.75
C LEU A 92 -0.83 2.83 -11.23
N PHE A 93 -1.52 1.85 -10.66
CA PHE A 93 -1.57 1.60 -9.23
C PHE A 93 -0.86 0.29 -8.90
N PHE A 94 0.08 0.34 -7.95
CA PHE A 94 0.73 -0.84 -7.38
C PHE A 94 0.28 -1.00 -5.93
N HIS A 95 -0.23 -2.18 -5.58
CA HIS A 95 -0.68 -2.45 -4.22
C HIS A 95 0.50 -2.68 -3.25
N GLY A 96 0.23 -2.47 -1.96
CA GLY A 96 1.14 -2.79 -0.86
C GLY A 96 1.03 -4.24 -0.41
N GLY A 97 1.12 -4.49 0.91
CA GLY A 97 1.01 -5.85 1.48
C GLY A 97 2.36 -6.48 1.85
N TYR A 98 3.38 -5.63 2.06
CA TYR A 98 4.69 -6.04 2.59
C TYR A 98 5.40 -7.09 1.73
N TRP A 99 5.15 -7.05 0.41
CA TRP A 99 5.61 -8.02 -0.60
C TRP A 99 5.25 -9.48 -0.34
N GLN A 100 4.34 -9.73 0.61
CA GLN A 100 3.93 -11.08 1.03
C GLN A 100 2.42 -11.32 0.82
N SER A 101 1.65 -10.24 0.73
CA SER A 101 0.19 -10.23 0.60
C SER A 101 -0.28 -9.07 -0.28
N GLY A 102 -1.59 -8.82 -0.32
CA GLY A 102 -2.20 -7.74 -1.11
C GLY A 102 -2.86 -8.20 -2.41
N ARG A 103 -3.03 -9.52 -2.58
CA ARG A 103 -3.81 -10.13 -3.66
C ARG A 103 -5.30 -10.11 -3.34
#